data_AF-A0A660U6J9-F1
#
_entry.id   AF-A0A660U6J9-F1
#
_cell.length_a   1.000
_cell.length_b   1.000
_cell.length_c   1.000
_cell.angle_alpha   90.00
_cell.angle_beta   90.00
_cell.angle_gamma   90.00
#
_symmetry.space_group_name_H-M   'P 1'
#
loop_
_entity.id
_entity.type
_entity.pdbx_description
1 polymer ?
#
loop_
_entity_poly.entity_id
_entity_poly.type
_entity_poly.pdbx_seq_one_letter_code
_entity_poly.pdbx_strand_id
1 'polypeptide(L)'
;MKRLSLILAALLVLTPAVLAQQFKVLIVIGDSYSEGEANYVQSLTSVENFTFAFDVVYVNSDVGNRGSPKAVNFGEEIEKGNINLSDYQIIWFTWNAPGHDNGYFMEGAEDAIREWVKNGGVLWMGAFDDNYRDQNGNQIGGWFPIDEHPVQVQNTSDAGVKITDEGEKSGLFSKPNKVDMDAIILDDNFANVDDAFIVLAERQDNGQPAAFVLPYGKGFYVEVCYDTRDAGKLEVAKPLLENGLYYCVSLIKSAPVDPMDKLPAIWGEIKAR
;
A
#
# COMPACT_ATOMS: atom_id res chain seq x y z
N MET A 1 58.75 -34.88 32.91
CA MET A 1 58.22 -33.52 32.66
C MET A 1 56.96 -33.63 31.81
N LYS A 2 55.79 -33.36 32.41
CA LYS A 2 54.46 -33.57 31.81
C LYS A 2 54.17 -32.45 30.78
N ARG A 3 53.75 -32.83 29.57
CA ARG A 3 53.16 -31.92 28.58
C ARG A 3 51.66 -31.77 28.89
N LEU A 4 51.22 -30.53 29.10
CA LEU A 4 49.82 -30.15 29.24
C LEU A 4 49.30 -29.84 27.83
N SER A 5 48.37 -30.65 27.31
CA SER A 5 47.64 -30.32 26.08
C SER A 5 46.32 -29.67 26.47
N LEU A 6 46.20 -28.37 26.24
CA LEU A 6 44.94 -27.64 26.29
C LEU A 6 44.15 -27.96 25.02
N ILE A 7 42.98 -28.59 25.15
CA ILE A 7 41.97 -28.63 24.09
C ILE A 7 40.99 -27.50 24.40
N LEU A 8 41.01 -26.45 23.59
CA LEU A 8 40.06 -25.36 23.64
C LEU A 8 38.85 -25.77 22.77
N ALA A 9 37.75 -26.15 23.41
CA ALA A 9 36.48 -26.34 22.72
C ALA A 9 35.86 -24.96 22.46
N ALA A 10 35.94 -24.48 21.22
CA ALA A 10 35.18 -23.31 20.78
C ALA A 10 33.72 -23.73 20.59
N LEU A 11 32.85 -23.34 21.52
CA LEU A 11 31.41 -23.43 21.36
C LEU A 11 31.00 -22.35 20.34
N LEU A 12 30.74 -22.75 19.09
CA LEU A 12 30.05 -21.88 18.13
C LEU A 12 28.62 -21.69 18.64
N VAL A 13 28.34 -20.51 19.21
CA VAL A 13 26.96 -20.07 19.42
C VAL A 13 26.42 -19.69 18.04
N LEU A 14 25.77 -20.63 17.36
CA LEU A 14 24.90 -20.32 16.24
C LEU A 14 23.68 -19.60 16.83
N THR A 15 23.74 -18.27 16.87
CA THR A 15 22.52 -17.48 17.00
C THR A 15 21.64 -17.82 15.78
N PRO A 16 20.40 -18.31 15.96
CA PRO A 16 19.49 -18.44 14.84
C PRO A 16 19.29 -17.03 14.30
N ALA A 17 19.76 -16.78 13.07
CA ALA A 17 19.31 -15.63 12.33
C ALA A 17 17.79 -15.78 12.22
N VAL A 18 17.06 -14.99 13.00
CA VAL A 18 15.64 -14.78 12.74
C VAL A 18 15.63 -14.19 11.34
N LEU A 19 15.25 -14.99 10.33
CA LEU A 19 15.00 -14.47 9.00
C LEU A 19 13.94 -13.40 9.19
N ALA A 20 14.33 -12.13 9.04
CA ALA A 20 13.38 -11.03 9.05
C ALA A 20 12.35 -11.35 7.95
N GLN A 21 11.08 -11.42 8.32
CA GLN A 21 10.00 -11.63 7.37
C GLN A 21 10.08 -10.52 6.32
N GLN A 22 10.30 -10.92 5.06
CA GLN A 22 10.32 -10.00 3.93
C GLN A 22 8.88 -9.78 3.46
N PHE A 23 8.44 -8.52 3.42
CA PHE A 23 7.14 -8.13 2.89
C PHE A 23 7.23 -7.94 1.38
N LYS A 24 6.36 -8.62 0.63
CA LYS A 24 6.26 -8.46 -0.81
C LYS A 24 5.23 -7.40 -1.15
N VAL A 25 5.63 -6.48 -2.02
CA VAL A 25 4.84 -5.33 -2.46
C VAL A 25 4.70 -5.38 -3.98
N LEU A 26 3.47 -5.29 -4.48
CA LEU A 26 3.22 -5.08 -5.92
C LEU A 26 2.98 -3.60 -6.15
N ILE A 27 3.90 -2.92 -6.84
CA ILE A 27 3.72 -1.53 -7.25
C ILE A 27 2.98 -1.51 -8.59
N VAL A 28 1.85 -0.83 -8.62
CA VAL A 28 0.99 -0.68 -9.81
C VAL A 28 1.12 0.73 -10.33
N ILE A 29 1.53 0.86 -11.59
CA ILE A 29 1.77 2.13 -12.28
C ILE A 29 0.74 2.28 -13.41
N GLY A 30 -0.14 3.27 -13.28
CA GLY A 30 -1.09 3.67 -14.33
C GLY A 30 -0.69 4.95 -15.07
N ASP A 31 0.24 5.73 -14.51
CA ASP A 31 0.71 6.99 -15.09
C ASP A 31 2.24 7.04 -15.13
N SER A 32 2.82 7.31 -16.30
CA SER A 32 4.27 7.39 -16.50
C SER A 32 4.94 8.51 -15.69
N TYR A 33 4.20 9.53 -15.24
CA TYR A 33 4.72 10.59 -14.38
C TYR A 33 4.96 10.13 -12.94
N SER A 34 4.30 9.03 -12.50
CA SER A 34 4.54 8.44 -11.18
C SER A 34 5.66 7.39 -11.18
N GLU A 35 6.37 7.15 -12.30
CA GLU A 35 7.51 6.24 -12.32
C GLU A 35 8.60 6.64 -11.32
N GLY A 36 8.77 7.94 -11.06
CA GLY A 36 9.68 8.43 -10.03
C GLY A 36 9.32 7.91 -8.63
N GLU A 37 8.03 7.90 -8.30
CA GLU A 37 7.51 7.34 -7.05
C GLU A 37 7.80 5.85 -6.96
N ALA A 38 7.44 5.08 -8.00
CA ALA A 38 7.67 3.63 -8.02
C ALA A 38 9.16 3.28 -7.86
N ASN A 39 10.04 4.01 -8.53
CA ASN A 39 11.49 3.82 -8.42
C ASN A 39 12.00 4.14 -7.00
N TYR A 40 11.48 5.18 -6.37
CA TYR A 40 11.84 5.52 -4.99
C TYR A 40 11.33 4.45 -4.01
N VAL A 41 10.06 4.06 -4.09
CA VAL A 41 9.46 3.02 -3.22
C VAL A 41 10.22 1.70 -3.38
N GLN A 42 10.54 1.29 -4.60
CA GLN A 42 11.33 0.08 -4.85
C GLN A 42 12.75 0.14 -4.24
N SER A 43 13.33 1.33 -4.10
CA SER A 43 14.65 1.50 -3.47
C SER A 43 14.62 1.26 -1.96
N LEU A 44 13.45 1.34 -1.32
CA LEU A 44 13.23 1.15 0.12
C LEU A 44 13.20 -0.33 0.52
N THR A 45 14.28 -1.05 0.20
CA THR A 45 14.42 -2.50 0.50
C THR A 45 14.46 -2.81 2.01
N SER A 46 14.67 -1.79 2.84
CA SER A 46 14.52 -1.88 4.30
C SER A 46 14.02 -0.55 4.85
N VAL A 47 13.03 -0.62 5.75
CA VAL A 47 12.50 0.50 6.51
C VAL A 47 12.42 0.04 7.96
N GLU A 48 13.13 0.72 8.86
CA GLU A 48 13.29 0.28 10.26
C GLU A 48 13.76 -1.18 10.36
N ASN A 49 12.95 -2.04 10.98
CA ASN A 49 13.21 -3.46 11.18
C ASN A 49 12.47 -4.36 10.16
N PHE A 50 11.91 -3.77 9.10
CA PHE A 50 11.23 -4.50 8.03
C PHE A 50 12.08 -4.51 6.77
N THR A 51 11.96 -5.62 6.02
CA THR A 51 12.59 -5.79 4.72
C THR A 51 11.51 -5.99 3.66
N PHE A 52 11.78 -5.49 2.45
CA PHE A 52 10.81 -5.49 1.36
C PHE A 52 11.38 -6.13 0.11
N ALA A 53 10.49 -6.73 -0.68
CA ALA A 53 10.71 -7.12 -2.06
C ALA A 53 9.59 -6.53 -2.91
N PHE A 54 9.92 -6.11 -4.12
CA PHE A 54 9.00 -5.38 -4.98
C PHE A 54 8.92 -6.03 -6.35
N ASP A 55 7.70 -6.17 -6.84
CA ASP A 55 7.42 -6.33 -8.27
C ASP A 55 6.71 -5.07 -8.77
N VAL A 56 6.83 -4.80 -10.06
CA VAL A 56 6.23 -3.62 -10.70
C VAL A 56 5.39 -4.09 -11.87
N VAL A 57 4.17 -3.58 -11.96
CA VAL A 57 3.28 -3.78 -13.11
C VAL A 57 2.80 -2.44 -13.65
N TYR A 58 2.86 -2.30 -14.96
CA TYR A 58 2.28 -1.18 -15.68
C TYR A 58 0.91 -1.59 -16.20
N VAL A 59 -0.12 -0.77 -16.00
CA VAL A 59 -1.53 -1.16 -16.30
C VAL A 59 -2.21 -0.29 -17.36
N ASN A 60 -1.64 0.86 -17.68
CA ASN A 60 -2.14 1.75 -18.73
C ASN A 60 -1.31 1.58 -20.01
N SER A 61 -1.90 1.01 -21.06
CA SER A 61 -1.24 0.79 -22.35
C SER A 61 -1.32 1.97 -23.31
N ASP A 62 -2.11 3.00 -22.99
CA ASP A 62 -2.25 4.18 -23.84
C ASP A 62 -1.12 5.18 -23.56
N VAL A 63 -0.04 5.09 -24.34
CA VAL A 63 1.11 6.02 -24.28
C VAL A 63 0.69 7.48 -24.58
N GLY A 64 -0.40 7.69 -25.33
CA GLY A 64 -0.95 9.03 -25.59
C GLY A 64 -1.64 9.61 -24.36
N ASN A 65 -2.12 8.75 -23.47
CA ASN A 65 -2.68 9.08 -22.17
C ASN A 65 -1.71 8.68 -21.04
N ARG A 66 -0.45 9.10 -21.15
CA ARG A 66 0.59 8.92 -20.11
C ARG A 66 0.86 7.46 -19.71
N GLY A 67 0.41 6.48 -20.47
CA GLY A 67 0.67 5.06 -20.25
C GLY A 67 2.07 4.61 -20.66
N SER A 68 2.30 3.29 -20.61
CA SER A 68 3.58 2.66 -20.89
C SER A 68 3.43 1.58 -21.96
N PRO A 69 4.37 1.46 -22.92
CA PRO A 69 4.37 0.35 -23.87
C PRO A 69 4.66 -1.01 -23.21
N LYS A 70 5.05 -1.02 -21.92
CA LYS A 70 5.25 -2.23 -21.11
C LYS A 70 3.96 -2.68 -20.40
N ALA A 71 2.88 -1.93 -20.52
CA ALA A 71 1.67 -2.21 -19.78
C ALA A 71 1.00 -3.52 -20.22
N VAL A 72 0.34 -4.14 -19.24
CA VAL A 72 -0.45 -5.35 -19.41
C VAL A 72 -1.89 -5.06 -19.01
N ASN A 73 -2.82 -5.88 -19.49
CA ASN A 73 -4.17 -5.89 -18.93
C ASN A 73 -4.11 -6.57 -17.55
N PHE A 74 -4.31 -5.81 -16.49
CA PHE A 74 -4.09 -6.31 -15.12
C PHE A 74 -5.03 -7.45 -14.74
N GLY A 75 -6.32 -7.33 -15.07
CA GLY A 75 -7.31 -8.38 -14.83
C GLY A 75 -6.98 -9.67 -15.56
N GLU A 76 -6.59 -9.59 -16.83
CA GLU A 76 -6.19 -10.78 -17.60
C GLU A 76 -4.95 -11.47 -17.05
N GLU A 77 -3.95 -10.72 -16.58
CA GLU A 77 -2.73 -11.32 -16.01
C GLU A 77 -2.99 -11.98 -14.64
N ILE A 78 -3.96 -11.48 -13.87
CA ILE A 78 -4.47 -12.14 -12.67
C ILE A 78 -5.23 -13.42 -13.05
N GLU A 79 -6.15 -13.37 -14.02
CA GLU A 79 -6.94 -14.52 -14.46
C GLU A 79 -6.04 -15.66 -14.99
N LYS A 80 -4.99 -15.33 -15.74
CA LYS A 80 -4.00 -16.29 -16.24
C LYS A 80 -3.08 -16.86 -15.14
N GLY A 81 -3.07 -16.24 -13.96
CA GLY A 81 -2.18 -16.60 -12.84
C GLY A 81 -0.74 -16.11 -13.02
N ASN A 82 -0.48 -15.19 -13.96
CA ASN A 82 0.83 -14.57 -14.14
C ASN A 82 1.12 -13.56 -13.02
N ILE A 83 0.07 -12.95 -12.47
CA ILE A 83 0.11 -12.15 -11.24
C ILE A 83 -0.79 -12.82 -10.21
N ASN A 84 -0.21 -13.42 -9.18
CA ASN A 84 -0.95 -13.98 -8.07
C ASN A 84 -0.96 -13.00 -6.90
N LEU A 85 -2.09 -12.32 -6.66
CA LEU A 85 -2.18 -11.30 -5.59
C LEU A 85 -1.83 -11.85 -4.20
N SER A 86 -2.04 -13.15 -3.95
CA SER A 86 -1.71 -13.79 -2.67
C SER A 86 -0.20 -13.86 -2.37
N ASP A 87 0.66 -13.63 -3.38
CA ASP A 87 2.10 -13.52 -3.17
C ASP A 87 2.49 -12.19 -2.48
N TYR A 88 1.61 -11.20 -2.51
CA TYR A 88 1.86 -9.85 -2.01
C TYR A 88 1.06 -9.57 -0.74
N GLN A 89 1.68 -8.80 0.17
CA GLN A 89 1.01 -8.32 1.39
C GLN A 89 0.54 -6.87 1.21
N ILE A 90 1.18 -6.14 0.30
CA ILE A 90 0.85 -4.75 -0.02
C ILE A 90 0.69 -4.63 -1.53
N ILE A 91 -0.37 -3.96 -1.97
CA ILE A 91 -0.51 -3.43 -3.32
C ILE A 91 -0.36 -1.92 -3.19
N TRP A 92 0.56 -1.34 -3.95
CA TRP A 92 0.87 0.08 -3.92
C TRP A 92 0.42 0.72 -5.23
N PHE A 93 -0.72 1.39 -5.19
CA PHE A 93 -1.18 2.25 -6.27
C PHE A 93 -0.45 3.57 -6.17
N THR A 94 0.43 3.84 -7.13
CA THR A 94 1.01 5.18 -7.29
C THR A 94 -0.08 6.18 -7.68
N TRP A 95 0.26 7.46 -7.72
CA TRP A 95 -0.62 8.49 -8.28
C TRP A 95 -1.27 8.05 -9.61
N ASN A 96 -2.60 8.20 -9.72
CA ASN A 96 -3.41 7.84 -10.88
C ASN A 96 -3.35 6.38 -11.37
N ALA A 97 -2.83 5.45 -10.55
CA ALA A 97 -2.70 4.04 -10.94
C ALA A 97 -4.00 3.32 -11.36
N PRO A 98 -5.16 3.49 -10.69
CA PRO A 98 -6.38 2.77 -11.07
C PRO A 98 -7.09 3.35 -12.31
N GLY A 99 -6.81 4.59 -12.68
CA GLY A 99 -7.45 5.28 -13.80
C GLY A 99 -7.27 6.80 -13.74
N HIS A 100 -7.29 7.46 -14.91
CA HIS A 100 -7.28 8.92 -15.08
C HIS A 100 -7.70 9.31 -16.51
N ASP A 101 -8.12 10.57 -16.72
CA ASP A 101 -8.50 11.13 -18.03
C ASP A 101 -9.46 10.25 -18.87
N ASN A 102 -10.53 9.73 -18.27
CA ASN A 102 -11.46 8.77 -18.88
C ASN A 102 -10.88 7.37 -19.16
N GLY A 103 -9.64 7.11 -18.76
CA GLY A 103 -9.04 5.79 -18.71
C GLY A 103 -9.36 5.08 -17.39
N TYR A 104 -9.65 3.79 -17.49
CA TYR A 104 -9.83 2.89 -16.34
C TYR A 104 -9.02 1.63 -16.57
N PHE A 105 -8.18 1.26 -15.59
CA PHE A 105 -7.12 0.26 -15.81
C PHE A 105 -7.26 -0.97 -14.92
N MET A 106 -8.35 -1.05 -14.13
CA MET A 106 -8.61 -2.14 -13.20
C MET A 106 -9.64 -3.14 -13.71
N GLU A 107 -10.08 -3.04 -14.97
CA GLU A 107 -11.07 -3.94 -15.57
C GLU A 107 -10.64 -5.41 -15.45
N GLY A 108 -11.51 -6.23 -14.87
CA GLY A 108 -11.29 -7.65 -14.62
C GLY A 108 -10.47 -7.96 -13.36
N ALA A 109 -9.92 -6.94 -12.68
CA ALA A 109 -9.15 -7.11 -11.44
C ALA A 109 -9.98 -6.80 -10.17
N GLU A 110 -11.16 -6.21 -10.30
CA GLU A 110 -11.92 -5.61 -9.20
C GLU A 110 -12.23 -6.57 -8.06
N ASP A 111 -12.88 -7.69 -8.39
CA ASP A 111 -13.29 -8.69 -7.40
C ASP A 111 -12.07 -9.35 -6.76
N ALA A 112 -11.02 -9.61 -7.53
CA ALA A 112 -9.78 -10.20 -7.04
C ALA A 112 -9.08 -9.27 -6.03
N ILE A 113 -9.04 -7.96 -6.31
CA ILE A 113 -8.50 -6.96 -5.38
C ILE A 113 -9.34 -6.89 -4.11
N ARG A 114 -10.67 -6.77 -4.22
CA ARG A 114 -11.57 -6.73 -3.04
C ARG A 114 -11.42 -7.97 -2.17
N GLU A 115 -11.38 -9.16 -2.78
CA GLU A 115 -11.21 -10.42 -2.06
C GLU A 115 -9.82 -10.52 -1.42
N TRP A 116 -8.77 -10.05 -2.10
CA TRP A 116 -7.43 -9.99 -1.53
C TRP A 116 -7.35 -9.07 -0.30
N VAL A 117 -7.96 -7.88 -0.35
CA VAL A 117 -8.05 -6.99 0.82
C VAL A 117 -8.88 -7.65 1.94
N LYS A 118 -10.05 -8.23 1.62
CA LYS A 118 -10.87 -8.95 2.62
C LYS A 118 -10.08 -10.02 3.37
N ASN A 119 -9.11 -10.66 2.70
CA ASN A 119 -8.28 -11.72 3.25
C ASN A 119 -6.98 -11.25 3.92
N GLY A 120 -6.77 -9.94 4.09
CA GLY A 120 -5.66 -9.38 4.89
C GLY A 120 -4.63 -8.57 4.10
N GLY A 121 -4.86 -8.34 2.81
CA GLY A 121 -4.04 -7.42 2.02
C GLY A 121 -4.20 -5.95 2.46
N VAL A 122 -3.15 -5.16 2.27
CA VAL A 122 -3.21 -3.70 2.46
C VAL A 122 -3.01 -2.99 1.13
N LEU A 123 -4.05 -2.30 0.65
CA LEU A 123 -3.99 -1.51 -0.57
C LEU A 123 -3.69 -0.05 -0.24
N TRP A 124 -2.51 0.42 -0.61
CA TRP A 124 -2.11 1.83 -0.55
C TRP A 124 -2.52 2.56 -1.83
N MET A 125 -3.01 3.79 -1.71
CA MET A 125 -3.40 4.67 -2.81
C MET A 125 -2.80 6.06 -2.63
N GLY A 126 -2.05 6.53 -3.63
CA GLY A 126 -1.88 7.97 -3.87
C GLY A 126 -3.16 8.59 -4.45
N ALA A 127 -3.15 9.90 -4.70
CA ALA A 127 -4.29 10.57 -5.32
C ALA A 127 -4.61 10.01 -6.72
N PHE A 128 -5.87 10.14 -7.13
CA PHE A 128 -6.33 9.81 -8.48
C PHE A 128 -7.54 10.64 -8.88
N ASP A 129 -7.69 10.85 -10.19
CA ASP A 129 -8.67 11.76 -10.76
C ASP A 129 -10.10 11.17 -10.79
N ASP A 130 -11.11 12.04 -10.77
CA ASP A 130 -12.55 11.71 -10.72
C ASP A 130 -13.19 11.24 -12.05
N ASN A 131 -12.35 10.81 -13.01
CA ASN A 131 -12.75 10.75 -14.41
C ASN A 131 -13.05 9.36 -14.98
N TYR A 132 -13.01 8.28 -14.19
CA TYR A 132 -13.41 6.95 -14.70
C TYR A 132 -14.93 6.73 -14.54
N ARG A 133 -15.65 6.84 -15.65
CA ARG A 133 -17.10 6.58 -15.74
C ARG A 133 -17.40 5.50 -16.76
N ASP A 134 -18.46 4.73 -16.54
CA ASP A 134 -19.00 3.81 -17.55
C ASP A 134 -19.62 4.60 -18.72
N GLN A 135 -20.04 3.88 -19.76
CA GLN A 135 -20.73 4.44 -20.93
C GLN A 135 -22.03 5.20 -20.61
N ASN A 136 -22.57 5.07 -19.40
CA ASN A 136 -23.77 5.76 -18.92
C ASN A 136 -23.44 6.95 -18.01
N GLY A 137 -22.16 7.24 -17.76
CA GLY A 137 -21.71 8.32 -16.89
C GLY A 137 -21.68 7.96 -15.41
N ASN A 138 -21.89 6.70 -15.03
CA ASN A 138 -21.75 6.24 -13.64
C ASN A 138 -20.27 6.11 -13.29
N GLN A 139 -19.87 6.53 -12.10
CA GLN A 139 -18.52 6.26 -11.61
C GLN A 139 -18.30 4.73 -11.55
N ILE A 140 -17.18 4.24 -12.10
CA ILE A 140 -16.76 2.83 -11.99
C ILE A 140 -15.76 2.70 -10.83
N GLY A 141 -14.93 1.66 -10.77
CA GLY A 141 -13.96 1.46 -9.68
C GLY A 141 -14.33 0.37 -8.68
N GLY A 142 -14.88 -0.74 -9.15
CA GLY A 142 -15.27 -1.87 -8.30
C GLY A 142 -14.12 -2.56 -7.55
N TRP A 143 -12.86 -2.14 -7.76
CA TRP A 143 -11.71 -2.57 -6.96
C TRP A 143 -11.73 -1.96 -5.54
N PHE A 144 -12.39 -0.82 -5.38
CA PHE A 144 -12.73 -0.20 -4.11
C PHE A 144 -14.19 -0.57 -3.75
N PRO A 145 -14.53 -0.83 -2.48
CA PRO A 145 -15.87 -1.28 -2.09
C PRO A 145 -16.90 -0.14 -2.07
N ILE A 146 -17.03 0.61 -3.18
CA ILE A 146 -17.89 1.81 -3.29
C ILE A 146 -19.39 1.51 -3.16
N ASP A 147 -19.78 0.25 -3.37
CA ASP A 147 -21.12 -0.28 -3.16
C ASP A 147 -21.46 -0.50 -1.68
N GLU A 148 -20.46 -0.82 -0.85
CA GLU A 148 -20.59 -0.99 0.61
C GLU A 148 -20.27 0.31 1.36
N HIS A 149 -19.31 1.07 0.85
CA HIS A 149 -18.74 2.30 1.42
C HIS A 149 -18.69 3.40 0.36
N PRO A 150 -19.84 4.06 0.07
CA PRO A 150 -19.93 5.04 -0.99
C PRO A 150 -19.02 6.24 -0.73
N VAL A 151 -18.30 6.66 -1.77
CA VAL A 151 -17.42 7.82 -1.77
C VAL A 151 -17.55 8.57 -3.09
N GLN A 152 -17.16 9.84 -3.11
CA GLN A 152 -17.00 10.63 -4.32
C GLN A 152 -15.54 11.03 -4.45
N VAL A 153 -14.97 11.00 -5.65
CA VAL A 153 -13.71 11.68 -5.90
C VAL A 153 -14.05 13.14 -6.16
N GLN A 154 -13.36 14.05 -5.48
CA GLN A 154 -13.52 15.49 -5.68
C GLN A 154 -12.29 16.05 -6.38
N ASN A 155 -12.54 16.77 -7.47
CA ASN A 155 -11.51 17.56 -8.14
C ASN A 155 -11.07 18.72 -7.24
N THR A 156 -9.86 18.64 -6.68
CA THR A 156 -9.36 19.64 -5.73
C THR A 156 -7.93 20.07 -6.04
N SER A 157 -7.60 21.31 -5.66
CA SER A 157 -6.23 21.83 -5.80
C SER A 157 -5.40 21.52 -4.55
N ASP A 158 -4.15 21.96 -4.53
CA ASP A 158 -3.33 21.96 -3.33
C ASP A 158 -4.01 22.70 -2.15
N ALA A 159 -3.82 22.20 -0.93
CA ALA A 159 -4.38 22.75 0.29
C ALA A 159 -3.55 22.38 1.53
N GLY A 160 -3.70 23.16 2.60
CA GLY A 160 -3.14 22.80 3.91
C GLY A 160 -3.84 21.59 4.52
N VAL A 161 -3.14 20.91 5.43
CA VAL A 161 -3.64 19.69 6.08
C VAL A 161 -3.78 19.89 7.58
N LYS A 162 -4.77 19.25 8.17
CA LYS A 162 -4.92 19.12 9.62
C LYS A 162 -4.90 17.64 9.98
N ILE A 163 -3.83 17.19 10.64
CA ILE A 163 -3.72 15.83 11.16
C ILE A 163 -4.75 15.63 12.29
N THR A 164 -5.49 14.52 12.27
CA THR A 164 -6.46 14.17 13.31
C THR A 164 -5.79 13.48 14.51
N ASP A 165 -6.53 13.29 15.61
CA ASP A 165 -6.03 12.52 16.75
C ASP A 165 -5.70 11.06 16.37
N GLU A 166 -6.48 10.48 15.45
CA GLU A 166 -6.25 9.16 14.86
C GLU A 166 -4.98 9.17 14.00
N GLY A 167 -4.78 10.22 13.20
CA GLY A 167 -3.56 10.45 12.41
C GLY A 167 -2.31 10.50 13.26
N GLU A 168 -2.31 11.28 14.35
CA GLU A 168 -1.19 11.37 15.30
C GLU A 168 -0.85 10.00 15.92
N LYS A 169 -1.87 9.22 16.29
CA LYS A 169 -1.70 7.88 16.88
C LYS A 169 -1.22 6.83 15.87
N SER A 170 -1.57 6.99 14.60
CA SER A 170 -1.27 6.01 13.54
C SER A 170 0.24 5.84 13.30
N GLY A 171 1.01 6.91 13.54
CA GLY A 171 2.43 6.98 13.20
C GLY A 171 2.72 7.32 11.74
N LEU A 172 1.72 7.35 10.84
CA LEU A 172 1.89 7.61 9.40
C LEU A 172 2.63 8.93 9.11
N PHE A 173 2.41 9.97 9.92
CA PHE A 173 3.05 11.28 9.72
C PHE A 173 4.32 11.51 10.56
N SER A 174 4.77 10.47 11.28
CA SER A 174 5.83 10.61 12.29
C SER A 174 6.85 9.48 12.34
N LYS A 175 6.59 8.34 11.68
CA LYS A 175 7.42 7.14 11.76
C LYS A 175 7.58 6.43 10.40
N PRO A 176 8.83 6.10 10.00
CA PRO A 176 10.08 6.42 10.71
C PRO A 176 10.48 7.91 10.67
N ASN A 177 9.94 8.66 9.73
CA ASN A 177 10.32 10.05 9.49
C ASN A 177 9.23 11.01 9.97
N LYS A 178 9.63 12.20 10.41
CA LYS A 178 8.70 13.31 10.55
C LYS A 178 8.28 13.79 9.16
N VAL A 179 6.97 13.88 8.92
CA VAL A 179 6.40 14.41 7.69
C VAL A 179 5.90 15.83 7.94
N ASP A 180 6.22 16.74 7.02
CA ASP A 180 5.60 18.08 6.97
C ASP A 180 4.52 18.06 5.89
N MET A 181 3.27 17.84 6.30
CA MET A 181 2.15 17.72 5.35
C MET A 181 1.85 19.05 4.63
N ASP A 182 2.22 20.20 5.20
CA ASP A 182 2.05 21.50 4.53
C ASP A 182 3.09 21.72 3.42
N ALA A 183 4.14 20.90 3.36
CA ALA A 183 5.13 20.92 2.28
C ALA A 183 4.79 19.93 1.14
N ILE A 184 3.84 19.02 1.37
CA ILE A 184 3.40 18.04 0.36
C ILE A 184 2.29 18.66 -0.47
N ILE A 185 2.43 18.58 -1.79
CA ILE A 185 1.39 19.00 -2.71
C ILE A 185 0.29 17.96 -2.72
N LEU A 186 -0.95 18.40 -2.48
CA LEU A 186 -2.13 17.56 -2.57
C LEU A 186 -2.78 17.65 -3.96
N ASP A 187 -3.58 16.63 -4.27
CA ASP A 187 -4.43 16.53 -5.45
C ASP A 187 -5.85 16.10 -5.04
N ASP A 188 -6.64 15.65 -6.01
CA ASP A 188 -7.95 15.03 -5.86
C ASP A 188 -8.02 14.03 -4.70
N ASN A 189 -9.14 14.09 -3.96
CA ASN A 189 -9.34 13.31 -2.74
C ASN A 189 -10.68 12.58 -2.76
N PHE A 190 -10.79 11.52 -1.96
CA PHE A 190 -12.09 10.96 -1.62
C PHE A 190 -12.84 11.85 -0.63
N ALA A 191 -14.13 12.01 -0.86
CA ALA A 191 -15.04 12.85 -0.09
C ALA A 191 -16.36 12.14 0.19
N ASN A 192 -17.12 12.70 1.14
CA ASN A 192 -18.41 12.18 1.62
C ASN A 192 -18.31 10.74 2.14
N VAL A 193 -17.19 10.43 2.80
CA VAL A 193 -16.93 9.14 3.44
C VAL A 193 -17.93 8.87 4.57
N ASP A 194 -18.27 7.60 4.78
CA ASP A 194 -19.10 7.14 5.91
C ASP A 194 -18.27 6.95 7.21
N ASP A 195 -18.91 6.43 8.26
CA ASP A 195 -18.30 6.26 9.58
C ASP A 195 -17.37 5.04 9.70
N ALA A 196 -17.27 4.19 8.66
CA ALA A 196 -16.30 3.10 8.63
C ALA A 196 -14.88 3.60 8.33
N PHE A 197 -14.75 4.79 7.75
CA PHE A 197 -13.46 5.42 7.47
C PHE A 197 -12.86 6.01 8.74
N ILE A 198 -11.60 5.67 9.01
CA ILE A 198 -10.79 6.32 10.03
C ILE A 198 -10.01 7.44 9.32
N VAL A 199 -10.49 8.67 9.46
CA VAL A 199 -9.83 9.85 8.88
C VAL A 199 -8.55 10.16 9.66
N LEU A 200 -7.41 10.08 8.97
CA LEU A 200 -6.08 10.32 9.55
C LEU A 200 -5.65 11.79 9.39
N ALA A 201 -6.13 12.45 8.35
CA ALA A 201 -5.92 13.87 8.15
C ALA A 201 -7.08 14.47 7.35
N GLU A 202 -7.41 15.71 7.64
CA GLU A 202 -8.44 16.50 6.98
C GLU A 202 -7.78 17.58 6.12
N ARG A 203 -8.32 17.84 4.93
CA ARG A 203 -7.97 19.02 4.15
C ARG A 203 -8.57 20.25 4.81
N GLN A 204 -7.81 21.35 4.88
CA GLN A 204 -8.26 22.57 5.55
C GLN A 204 -9.26 23.39 4.71
N ASP A 205 -9.31 23.18 3.40
CA ASP A 205 -10.17 23.92 2.46
C ASP A 205 -11.63 23.44 2.47
N ASN A 206 -11.86 22.13 2.58
CA ASN A 206 -13.18 21.51 2.48
C ASN A 206 -13.54 20.58 3.66
N GLY A 207 -12.60 20.29 4.57
CA GLY A 207 -12.78 19.39 5.71
C GLY A 207 -12.93 17.91 5.33
N GLN A 208 -12.73 17.55 4.06
CA GLN A 208 -12.77 16.17 3.59
C GLN A 208 -11.44 15.47 3.89
N PRO A 209 -11.39 14.13 3.84
CA PRO A 209 -10.16 13.39 4.07
C PRO A 209 -9.03 13.83 3.13
N ALA A 210 -7.88 14.17 3.71
CA ALA A 210 -6.60 14.22 3.01
C ALA A 210 -5.85 12.88 3.09
N ALA A 211 -6.18 12.09 4.12
CA ALA A 211 -5.71 10.73 4.31
C ALA A 211 -6.71 9.95 5.16
N PHE A 212 -6.87 8.66 4.87
CA PHE A 212 -7.68 7.76 5.69
C PHE A 212 -7.15 6.33 5.68
N VAL A 213 -7.68 5.54 6.60
CA VAL A 213 -7.68 4.07 6.51
C VAL A 213 -9.11 3.56 6.61
N LEU A 214 -9.48 2.64 5.72
CA LEU A 214 -10.74 1.92 5.73
C LEU A 214 -10.46 0.44 6.02
N PRO A 215 -10.78 -0.06 7.23
CA PRO A 215 -10.75 -1.49 7.52
C PRO A 215 -11.77 -2.24 6.65
N TYR A 216 -11.35 -3.33 6.01
CA TYR A 216 -12.22 -4.11 5.12
C TYR A 216 -11.89 -5.60 5.21
N GLY A 217 -12.78 -6.36 5.84
CA GLY A 217 -12.50 -7.75 6.22
C GLY A 217 -11.32 -7.82 7.20
N LYS A 218 -10.27 -8.55 6.84
CA LYS A 218 -9.01 -8.65 7.61
C LYS A 218 -7.95 -7.63 7.18
N GLY A 219 -8.16 -6.95 6.06
CA GLY A 219 -7.21 -6.02 5.46
C GLY A 219 -7.67 -4.57 5.52
N PHE A 220 -6.99 -3.73 4.74
CA PHE A 220 -7.16 -2.29 4.81
C PHE A 220 -6.98 -1.63 3.44
N TYR A 221 -7.79 -0.62 3.16
CA TYR A 221 -7.49 0.41 2.17
C TYR A 221 -6.88 1.62 2.89
N VAL A 222 -5.79 2.16 2.36
CA VAL A 222 -5.11 3.35 2.88
C VAL A 222 -4.93 4.34 1.75
N GLU A 223 -5.37 5.57 1.96
CA GLU A 223 -5.21 6.64 0.97
C GLU A 223 -4.52 7.84 1.61
N VAL A 224 -3.69 8.50 0.81
CA VAL A 224 -3.25 9.87 1.05
C VAL A 224 -3.26 10.61 -0.28
N CYS A 225 -3.96 11.74 -0.37
CA CYS A 225 -4.16 12.50 -1.60
C CYS A 225 -2.92 13.29 -2.07
N TYR A 226 -1.73 12.71 -1.98
CA TYR A 226 -0.49 13.35 -2.44
C TYR A 226 -0.35 13.32 -3.96
N ASP A 227 0.37 14.31 -4.47
CA ASP A 227 0.80 14.41 -5.85
C ASP A 227 2.31 14.18 -5.97
N THR A 228 2.73 13.22 -6.77
CA THR A 228 4.15 12.84 -7.01
C THR A 228 4.56 12.99 -8.48
N ARG A 229 3.74 13.65 -9.31
CA ARG A 229 3.88 13.64 -10.78
C ARG A 229 5.16 14.30 -11.32
N ASP A 230 5.90 15.01 -10.48
CA ASP A 230 7.20 15.58 -10.84
C ASP A 230 8.23 15.41 -9.73
N ALA A 231 9.50 15.55 -10.09
CA ALA A 231 10.62 15.29 -9.19
C ALA A 231 10.64 16.19 -7.94
N GLY A 232 10.15 17.43 -8.03
CA GLY A 232 10.09 18.33 -6.89
C GLY A 232 9.04 17.91 -5.89
N LYS A 233 7.84 17.54 -6.38
CA LYS A 233 6.75 17.01 -5.55
C LYS A 233 7.09 15.65 -4.94
N LEU A 234 7.74 14.78 -5.71
CA LEU A 234 8.24 13.51 -5.17
C LEU A 234 9.25 13.73 -4.04
N GLU A 235 10.20 14.65 -4.19
CA GLU A 235 11.25 14.87 -3.19
C GLU A 235 10.67 15.21 -1.82
N VAL A 236 9.65 16.07 -1.76
CA VAL A 236 8.99 16.43 -0.50
C VAL A 236 8.11 15.30 0.04
N ALA A 237 7.57 14.43 -0.82
CA ALA A 237 6.73 13.30 -0.43
C ALA A 237 7.53 12.07 0.06
N LYS A 238 8.83 11.97 -0.24
CA LYS A 238 9.67 10.80 0.12
C LYS A 238 9.52 10.33 1.58
N PRO A 239 9.57 11.20 2.61
CA PRO A 239 9.36 10.79 3.99
C PRO A 239 8.00 10.14 4.22
N LEU A 240 6.94 10.64 3.57
CA LEU A 240 5.59 10.07 3.65
C LEU A 240 5.52 8.70 2.99
N LEU A 241 6.14 8.50 1.83
CA LEU A 241 6.13 7.21 1.12
C LEU A 241 6.87 6.12 1.93
N GLU A 242 8.00 6.47 2.57
CA GLU A 242 8.71 5.56 3.48
C GLU A 242 7.86 5.23 4.72
N ASN A 243 7.23 6.23 5.32
CA ASN A 243 6.27 6.02 6.40
C ASN A 243 5.08 5.16 5.97
N GLY A 244 4.62 5.29 4.72
CA GLY A 244 3.53 4.51 4.16
C GLY A 244 3.85 3.01 4.17
N LEU A 245 5.05 2.60 3.72
CA LEU A 245 5.48 1.20 3.81
C LEU A 245 5.51 0.70 5.26
N TYR A 246 6.06 1.50 6.18
CA TYR A 246 6.08 1.16 7.61
C TYR A 246 4.67 1.03 8.19
N TYR A 247 3.77 1.93 7.82
CA TYR A 247 2.39 1.96 8.28
C TYR A 247 1.60 0.76 7.77
N CYS A 248 1.71 0.43 6.48
CA CYS A 248 1.09 -0.76 5.91
C CYS A 248 1.52 -2.05 6.64
N VAL A 249 2.81 -2.20 6.94
CA VAL A 249 3.30 -3.35 7.73
C VAL A 249 2.75 -3.34 9.17
N SER A 250 2.64 -2.16 9.78
CA SER A 250 2.07 -2.01 11.11
C SER A 250 0.60 -2.44 11.14
N LEU A 251 -0.17 -2.09 10.11
CA LEU A 251 -1.56 -2.54 9.92
C LEU A 251 -1.62 -4.07 9.81
N ILE A 252 -0.82 -4.68 8.93
CA ILE A 252 -0.75 -6.14 8.75
C ILE A 252 -0.47 -6.86 10.08
N LYS A 253 0.45 -6.33 10.88
CA LYS A 253 0.81 -6.93 12.19
C LYS A 253 -0.22 -6.69 13.28
N SER A 254 -1.03 -5.64 13.17
CA SER A 254 -2.10 -5.32 14.10
C SER A 254 -3.42 -6.04 13.78
N ALA A 255 -3.55 -6.57 12.57
CA ALA A 255 -4.76 -7.25 12.11
C ALA A 255 -5.13 -8.42 13.04
N PRO A 256 -6.43 -8.63 13.34
CA PRO A 256 -6.87 -9.76 14.15
C PRO A 256 -6.50 -11.09 13.49
N VAL A 257 -5.58 -11.83 14.09
CA VAL A 257 -5.24 -13.20 13.68
C VAL A 257 -6.18 -14.18 14.36
N ASP A 258 -6.78 -15.09 13.59
CA ASP A 258 -7.59 -16.19 14.14
C ASP A 258 -6.72 -17.01 15.10
N PRO A 259 -7.17 -17.32 16.33
CA PRO A 259 -6.45 -18.22 17.22
C PRO A 259 -6.07 -19.57 16.58
N MET A 260 -6.82 -20.07 15.60
CA MET A 260 -6.50 -21.28 14.85
C MET A 260 -5.31 -21.10 13.91
N ASP A 261 -5.07 -19.89 13.39
CA ASP A 261 -3.89 -19.56 12.56
C ASP A 261 -2.61 -19.45 13.41
N LYS A 262 -2.76 -19.34 14.74
CA LYS A 262 -1.64 -19.29 15.70
C LYS A 262 -1.23 -20.66 16.24
N LEU A 263 -1.98 -21.72 15.95
CA LEU A 263 -1.61 -23.06 16.35
C LEU A 263 -0.67 -23.65 15.30
N PRO A 264 0.60 -23.98 15.65
CA PRO A 264 1.37 -24.87 14.81
C PRO A 264 0.54 -26.14 14.60
N ALA A 265 0.42 -26.60 13.36
CA ALA A 265 -0.22 -27.86 12.97
C ALA A 265 0.56 -29.11 13.49
N ILE A 266 1.14 -29.03 14.68
CA ILE A 266 2.05 -30.00 15.30
C ILE A 266 1.52 -30.49 16.66
N TRP A 267 0.21 -30.38 16.91
CA TRP A 267 -0.41 -31.07 18.05
C TRP A 267 -0.38 -32.61 17.90
N GLY A 268 -0.03 -33.13 16.71
CA GLY A 268 0.13 -34.55 16.44
C GLY A 268 1.45 -35.19 16.91
N GLU A 269 2.50 -34.43 17.22
CA GLU A 269 3.82 -35.01 17.55
C GLU A 269 4.16 -35.03 19.05
N ILE A 270 3.33 -34.44 19.92
CA ILE A 270 3.61 -34.36 21.37
C ILE A 270 3.21 -35.64 22.14
N LYS A 271 2.57 -36.63 21.48
CA LYS A 271 2.19 -37.91 22.12
C LYS A 271 3.00 -39.12 21.66
N ALA A 272 4.30 -38.96 21.49
CA ALA A 272 5.23 -40.09 21.42
C ALA A 272 6.56 -39.75 22.08
N ARG A 273 6.57 -39.68 23.41
CA ARG A 273 7.72 -39.99 24.29
C ARG A 273 7.27 -40.14 25.73
#